data_AF-A0A7V5C010-F1
#
_entry.id   AF-A0A7V5C010-F1
#
_cell.length_a   1.000
_cell.length_b   1.000
_cell.length_c   1.000
_cell.angle_alpha   90.00
_cell.angle_beta   90.00
_cell.angle_gamma   90.00
#
_symmetry.space_group_name_H-M   'P 1'
#
loop_
_entity.id
_entity.type
_entity.pdbx_description
1 polymer ?
#
loop_
_entity_poly.entity_id
_entity_poly.type
_entity_poly.pdbx_seq_one_letter_code
_entity_poly.pdbx_strand_id
1 'polypeptide(L)'
;MYLAGRWTEGTSGRCHRLVSPATGEHVADVALPSPADVDEAVAAARRAQDDYAHWSAFERAALAHRIADAVDELLDEIARIQTLEQGKPYHAESLDDVAEANEYFRNAAEDVKRLTGEVIPTTDRAKRMFTFHRPVGVWAAITPWNFPVTIPLEYLAPGLAAGNAVVVKPPAHTAWALLELAKAFDAAGVPPGLVSILPGGPEVGDLLVTHPGVDGIGFTGSSATGRVILSRMGIKRSIMEMSGNGPTIVTDDADLDAAARLAVYGASYNAGQVCCATERVIVFESVHDEFVAAAVAAASEVRLGDPFDEATTMGPLNNEEVAAKMDRHLADARDRGAEVLLGGGRASGFPTDLYYELTVVDRVPEDSLLA
;
A
#
# COMPACT_ATOMS: atom_id res chain seq x y z
N MET A 1 -1.33 -11.12 16.07
CA MET A 1 -1.80 -11.23 14.68
C MET A 1 -3.29 -11.58 14.67
N TYR A 2 -3.96 -11.47 13.52
CA TYR A 2 -5.37 -11.81 13.36
C TYR A 2 -5.50 -13.06 12.48
N LEU A 3 -5.77 -14.21 13.07
CA LEU A 3 -5.74 -15.51 12.39
C LEU A 3 -7.15 -16.09 12.38
N ALA A 4 -7.74 -16.24 11.20
CA ALA A 4 -9.05 -16.86 11.01
C ALA A 4 -10.16 -16.30 11.92
N GLY A 5 -10.27 -14.98 12.02
CA GLY A 5 -11.31 -14.33 12.83
C GLY A 5 -11.00 -14.22 14.33
N ARG A 6 -9.75 -14.44 14.76
CA ARG A 6 -9.35 -14.33 16.17
C ARG A 6 -7.98 -13.71 16.36
N TRP A 7 -7.83 -13.00 17.47
CA TRP A 7 -6.55 -12.47 17.95
C TRP A 7 -5.71 -13.58 18.59
N THR A 8 -4.46 -13.70 18.19
CA THR A 8 -3.53 -14.70 18.73
C THR A 8 -2.06 -14.28 18.62
N GLU A 9 -1.22 -14.83 19.50
CA GLU A 9 0.24 -14.75 19.44
C GLU A 9 0.84 -15.76 18.46
N GLY A 10 0.04 -16.72 17.96
CA GLY A 10 0.51 -17.79 17.06
C GLY A 10 1.28 -18.88 17.77
N THR A 11 1.88 -19.76 16.97
CA THR A 11 2.59 -20.95 17.47
C THR A 11 4.11 -20.86 17.32
N SER A 12 4.62 -19.79 16.68
CA SER A 12 6.07 -19.64 16.48
C SER A 12 6.83 -19.19 17.74
N GLY A 13 6.16 -18.50 18.66
CA GLY A 13 6.79 -17.83 19.80
C GLY A 13 7.69 -16.64 19.41
N ARG A 14 7.71 -16.24 18.13
CA ARG A 14 8.51 -15.12 17.62
C ARG A 14 7.65 -13.86 17.48
N CYS A 15 8.26 -12.72 17.73
CA CYS A 15 7.69 -11.40 17.45
C CYS A 15 8.71 -10.51 16.73
N HIS A 16 8.20 -9.49 16.05
CA HIS A 16 8.96 -8.38 15.53
C HIS A 16 8.78 -7.17 16.45
N ARG A 17 9.89 -6.57 16.89
CA ARG A 17 9.90 -5.33 17.66
C ARG A 17 9.69 -4.16 16.71
N LEU A 18 8.50 -3.58 16.70
CA LEU A 18 8.16 -2.44 15.86
C LEU A 18 8.71 -1.16 16.49
N VAL A 19 9.49 -0.40 15.71
CA VAL A 19 10.12 0.85 16.12
C VAL A 19 9.61 1.97 15.23
N SER A 20 9.24 3.10 15.83
CA SER A 20 8.81 4.26 15.05
C SER A 20 9.98 4.85 14.27
N PRO A 21 9.84 5.09 12.94
CA PRO A 21 10.87 5.76 12.17
C PRO A 21 11.05 7.23 12.57
N ALA A 22 10.03 7.84 13.17
CA ALA A 22 10.04 9.23 13.57
C ALA A 22 10.78 9.48 14.88
N THR A 23 10.69 8.55 15.83
CA THR A 23 11.25 8.72 17.19
C THR A 23 12.38 7.75 17.52
N GLY A 24 12.48 6.62 16.81
CA GLY A 24 13.38 5.52 17.17
C GLY A 24 12.92 4.71 18.38
N GLU A 25 11.74 5.01 18.92
CA GLU A 25 11.17 4.33 20.08
C GLU A 25 10.40 3.06 19.69
N HIS A 26 10.40 2.08 20.60
CA HIS A 26 9.56 0.90 20.47
C HIS A 26 8.09 1.26 20.68
N VAL A 27 7.23 0.82 19.77
CA VAL A 27 5.79 1.13 19.84
C VAL A 27 4.90 -0.10 19.99
N ALA A 28 5.32 -1.26 19.48
CA ALA A 28 4.58 -2.52 19.60
C ALA A 28 5.46 -3.75 19.36
N ASP A 29 5.02 -4.90 19.86
CA ASP A 29 5.55 -6.21 19.47
C ASP A 29 4.52 -6.95 18.61
N VAL A 30 4.91 -7.31 17.38
CA VAL A 30 4.03 -7.92 16.39
C VAL A 30 4.34 -9.41 16.27
N ALA A 31 3.39 -10.27 16.64
CA ALA A 31 3.54 -11.72 16.50
C ALA A 31 3.79 -12.15 15.05
N LEU A 32 4.73 -13.08 14.86
CA LEU A 32 5.07 -13.66 13.56
C LEU A 32 4.51 -15.08 13.44
N PRO A 33 3.88 -15.47 12.32
CA PRO A 33 3.30 -16.79 12.16
C PRO A 33 4.39 -17.86 12.01
N SER A 34 4.06 -19.07 12.43
CA SER A 34 4.74 -20.30 12.03
C SER A 34 4.17 -20.81 10.69
N PRO A 35 4.81 -21.79 10.03
CA PRO A 35 4.20 -22.46 8.89
C PRO A 35 2.84 -23.09 9.22
N ALA A 36 2.65 -23.63 10.42
CA ALA A 36 1.38 -24.21 10.84
C ALA A 36 0.27 -23.15 10.97
N ASP A 37 0.64 -21.93 11.39
CA ASP A 37 -0.30 -20.81 11.47
C ASP A 37 -0.78 -20.38 10.06
N VAL A 38 0.13 -20.41 9.07
CA VAL A 38 -0.20 -20.13 7.66
C VAL A 38 -1.16 -21.19 7.10
N ASP A 39 -0.85 -22.47 7.34
CA ASP A 39 -1.71 -23.59 6.91
C ASP A 39 -3.11 -23.49 7.55
N GLU A 40 -3.17 -23.11 8.83
CA GLU A 40 -4.44 -22.93 9.54
C GLU A 40 -5.27 -21.79 8.95
N ALA A 41 -4.66 -20.62 8.73
CA ALA A 41 -5.31 -19.46 8.12
C ALA A 41 -5.86 -19.81 6.74
N VAL A 42 -5.07 -20.51 5.94
CA VAL A 42 -5.49 -20.96 4.61
C VAL A 42 -6.66 -21.95 4.71
N ALA A 43 -6.55 -22.98 5.54
CA ALA A 43 -7.59 -23.98 5.69
C ALA A 43 -8.91 -23.38 6.20
N ALA A 44 -8.83 -22.43 7.14
CA ALA A 44 -9.99 -21.69 7.64
C ALA A 44 -10.63 -20.82 6.55
N ALA A 45 -9.82 -20.10 5.77
CA ALA A 45 -10.30 -19.32 4.66
C ALA A 45 -11.01 -20.18 3.60
N ARG A 46 -10.60 -21.44 3.38
CA ARG A 46 -11.28 -22.32 2.39
C ARG A 46 -12.68 -22.69 2.89
N ARG A 47 -12.76 -23.15 4.13
CA ARG A 47 -14.04 -23.52 4.76
C ARG A 47 -15.01 -22.35 4.80
N ALA A 48 -14.52 -21.15 5.14
CA ALA A 48 -15.36 -19.96 5.19
C ALA A 48 -15.80 -19.49 3.80
N GLN A 49 -14.90 -19.55 2.82
CA GLN A 49 -15.18 -19.12 1.45
C GLN A 49 -16.18 -20.04 0.74
N ASP A 50 -16.17 -21.35 1.02
CA ASP A 50 -17.11 -22.31 0.46
C ASP A 50 -18.57 -21.90 0.71
N ASP A 51 -18.92 -21.48 1.94
CA ASP A 51 -20.25 -20.98 2.26
C ASP A 51 -20.47 -19.56 1.71
N TYR A 52 -19.50 -18.66 1.92
CA TYR A 52 -19.59 -17.26 1.53
C TYR A 52 -19.78 -17.04 0.02
N ALA A 53 -19.30 -17.97 -0.82
CA ALA A 53 -19.54 -17.98 -2.26
C ALA A 53 -21.03 -18.06 -2.64
N HIS A 54 -21.87 -18.60 -1.75
CA HIS A 54 -23.31 -18.75 -1.96
C HIS A 54 -24.13 -17.54 -1.50
N TRP A 55 -23.52 -16.62 -0.77
CA TRP A 55 -24.19 -15.36 -0.41
C TRP A 55 -24.56 -14.60 -1.69
N SER A 56 -25.66 -13.86 -1.65
CA SER A 56 -26.03 -12.95 -2.72
C SER A 56 -25.07 -11.76 -2.78
N ALA A 57 -24.97 -11.11 -3.95
CA ALA A 57 -24.20 -9.87 -4.07
C ALA A 57 -24.69 -8.77 -3.10
N PHE A 58 -25.98 -8.76 -2.76
CA PHE A 58 -26.56 -7.79 -1.83
C PHE A 58 -26.19 -8.08 -0.37
N GLU A 59 -26.10 -9.34 0.05
CA GLU A 59 -25.61 -9.69 1.39
C GLU A 59 -24.14 -9.32 1.56
N ARG A 60 -23.31 -9.57 0.53
CA ARG A 60 -21.90 -9.16 0.54
C ARG A 60 -21.74 -7.64 0.51
N ALA A 61 -22.55 -6.93 -0.28
CA ALA A 61 -22.58 -5.47 -0.26
C ALA A 61 -22.98 -4.92 1.11
N ALA A 62 -23.97 -5.52 1.76
CA ALA A 62 -24.37 -5.13 3.12
C ALA A 62 -23.28 -5.40 4.16
N LEU A 63 -22.50 -6.48 4.01
CA LEU A 63 -21.32 -6.72 4.85
C LEU A 63 -20.25 -5.64 4.62
N ALA A 64 -19.93 -5.33 3.37
CA ALA A 64 -18.94 -4.30 3.04
C ALA A 64 -19.32 -2.92 3.60
N HIS A 65 -20.60 -2.51 3.51
CA HIS A 65 -21.08 -1.29 4.16
C HIS A 65 -20.92 -1.32 5.69
N ARG A 66 -21.24 -2.43 6.35
CA ARG A 66 -21.02 -2.55 7.81
C ARG A 66 -19.53 -2.50 8.20
N ILE A 67 -18.65 -3.06 7.37
CA ILE A 67 -17.20 -2.94 7.58
C ILE A 67 -16.82 -1.46 7.50
N ALA A 68 -17.30 -0.76 6.47
CA ALA A 68 -16.99 0.65 6.29
C ALA A 68 -17.45 1.51 7.48
N ASP A 69 -18.68 1.30 7.93
CA ASP A 69 -19.22 1.98 9.13
C ASP A 69 -18.38 1.68 10.37
N ALA A 70 -17.91 0.45 10.54
CA ALA A 70 -17.07 0.07 11.69
C ALA A 70 -15.64 0.62 11.60
N VAL A 71 -15.11 0.87 10.40
CA VAL A 71 -13.81 1.52 10.20
C VAL A 71 -13.89 3.00 10.52
N ASP A 72 -15.00 3.69 10.20
CA ASP A 72 -15.18 5.11 10.55
C ASP A 72 -15.03 5.34 12.07
N GLU A 73 -15.56 4.42 12.89
CA GLU A 73 -15.46 4.48 14.35
C GLU A 73 -14.02 4.29 14.87
N LEU A 74 -13.10 3.76 14.05
CA LEU A 74 -11.70 3.49 14.40
C LEU A 74 -10.71 4.39 13.65
N LEU A 75 -11.19 5.29 12.79
CA LEU A 75 -10.37 6.04 11.83
C LEU A 75 -9.23 6.78 12.51
N ASP A 76 -9.52 7.58 13.54
CA ASP A 76 -8.50 8.35 14.27
C ASP A 76 -7.44 7.44 14.93
N GLU A 77 -7.87 6.31 15.51
CA GLU A 77 -6.97 5.35 16.16
C GLU A 77 -6.04 4.68 15.14
N ILE A 78 -6.59 4.23 14.01
CA ILE A 78 -5.84 3.63 12.91
C ILE A 78 -4.86 4.64 12.31
N ALA A 79 -5.30 5.87 12.04
CA ALA A 79 -4.46 6.94 11.49
C ALA A 79 -3.29 7.27 12.43
N ARG A 80 -3.54 7.34 13.74
CA ARG A 80 -2.50 7.61 14.74
C ARG A 80 -1.46 6.48 14.78
N ILE A 81 -1.92 5.23 14.74
CA ILE A 81 -1.02 4.06 14.69
C ILE A 81 -0.22 4.06 13.39
N GLN A 82 -0.87 4.33 12.26
CA GLN A 82 -0.22 4.41 10.96
C GLN A 82 0.90 5.45 10.95
N THR A 83 0.67 6.64 11.52
CA THR A 83 1.72 7.66 11.68
C THR A 83 2.86 7.17 12.56
N LEU A 84 2.58 6.48 13.68
CA LEU A 84 3.62 5.95 14.55
C LEU A 84 4.52 4.92 13.88
N GLU A 85 3.94 3.97 13.14
CA GLU A 85 4.69 2.86 12.54
C GLU A 85 5.30 3.20 11.18
N GLN A 86 4.63 4.06 10.40
CA GLN A 86 5.04 4.36 9.04
C GLN A 86 5.83 5.66 8.92
N GLY A 87 5.47 6.68 9.69
CA GLY A 87 6.13 7.99 9.74
C GLY A 87 5.40 9.12 9.00
N LYS A 88 4.37 8.84 8.20
CA LYS A 88 3.63 9.91 7.50
C LYS A 88 2.89 10.87 8.45
N PRO A 89 2.79 12.17 8.12
CA PRO A 89 2.11 13.16 8.95
C PRO A 89 0.65 12.79 9.26
N TYR A 90 0.26 12.87 10.53
CA TYR A 90 -1.07 12.51 11.01
C TYR A 90 -2.16 13.39 10.38
N HIS A 91 -1.97 14.71 10.46
CA HIS A 91 -2.94 15.70 10.01
C HIS A 91 -2.97 15.90 8.51
N ALA A 92 -1.80 15.86 7.86
CA ALA A 92 -1.70 16.15 6.43
C ALA A 92 -1.87 14.91 5.52
N GLU A 93 -1.71 13.69 6.06
CA GLU A 93 -1.74 12.48 5.23
C GLU A 93 -2.53 11.32 5.85
N SER A 94 -2.24 10.88 7.09
CA SER A 94 -2.82 9.62 7.61
C SER A 94 -4.34 9.62 7.73
N LEU A 95 -4.95 10.73 8.16
CA LEU A 95 -6.41 10.80 8.31
C LEU A 95 -7.12 10.60 6.96
N ASP A 96 -6.69 11.35 5.95
CA ASP A 96 -7.25 11.26 4.60
C ASP A 96 -6.95 9.91 3.95
N ASP A 97 -5.75 9.36 4.18
CA ASP A 97 -5.35 8.04 3.69
C ASP A 97 -6.27 6.92 4.22
N VAL A 98 -6.57 6.92 5.53
CA VAL A 98 -7.49 5.93 6.12
C VAL A 98 -8.93 6.17 5.66
N ALA A 99 -9.36 7.43 5.56
CA ALA A 99 -10.69 7.77 5.06
C ALA A 99 -10.91 7.30 3.62
N GLU A 100 -9.96 7.58 2.74
CA GLU A 100 -9.97 7.15 1.33
C GLU A 100 -9.95 5.62 1.23
N ALA A 101 -9.08 4.95 1.99
CA ALA A 101 -9.04 3.49 2.02
C ALA A 101 -10.40 2.88 2.40
N ASN A 102 -11.12 3.51 3.33
CA ASN A 102 -12.42 3.04 3.76
C ASN A 102 -13.49 3.13 2.65
N GLU A 103 -13.40 4.14 1.78
CA GLU A 103 -14.30 4.27 0.62
C GLU A 103 -14.21 3.07 -0.33
N TYR A 104 -13.10 2.32 -0.34
CA TYR A 104 -13.01 1.10 -1.14
C TYR A 104 -14.07 0.06 -0.77
N PHE A 105 -14.45 -0.07 0.50
CA PHE A 105 -15.54 -0.95 0.91
C PHE A 105 -16.89 -0.47 0.38
N ARG A 106 -17.15 0.85 0.46
CA ARG A 106 -18.38 1.46 -0.05
C ARG A 106 -18.48 1.30 -1.56
N ASN A 107 -17.41 1.60 -2.29
CA ASN A 107 -17.33 1.44 -3.74
C ASN A 107 -17.51 -0.03 -4.13
N ALA A 108 -16.81 -0.96 -3.48
CA ALA A 108 -16.94 -2.39 -3.76
C ALA A 108 -18.36 -2.93 -3.48
N ALA A 109 -19.04 -2.42 -2.44
CA ALA A 109 -20.43 -2.75 -2.16
C ALA A 109 -21.37 -2.31 -3.29
N GLU A 110 -21.11 -1.14 -3.88
CA GLU A 110 -21.87 -0.62 -5.01
C GLU A 110 -21.56 -1.36 -6.32
N ASP A 111 -20.29 -1.67 -6.57
CA ASP A 111 -19.83 -2.34 -7.78
C ASP A 111 -20.30 -3.79 -7.87
N VAL A 112 -20.26 -4.55 -6.77
CA VAL A 112 -20.67 -5.96 -6.79
C VAL A 112 -22.13 -6.14 -7.17
N LYS A 113 -23.02 -5.21 -6.80
CA LYS A 113 -24.45 -5.23 -7.18
C LYS A 113 -24.65 -5.08 -8.69
N ARG A 114 -23.67 -4.53 -9.40
CA ARG A 114 -23.69 -4.26 -10.85
C ARG A 114 -22.77 -5.19 -11.64
N LEU A 115 -22.08 -6.11 -10.98
CA LEU A 115 -21.23 -7.12 -11.63
C LEU A 115 -22.09 -8.18 -12.35
N THR A 116 -22.51 -7.83 -13.56
CA THR A 116 -23.39 -8.66 -14.41
C THR A 116 -22.58 -9.49 -15.39
N GLY A 117 -23.13 -10.65 -15.78
CA GLY A 117 -22.64 -11.41 -16.93
C GLY A 117 -23.39 -11.04 -18.22
N GLU A 118 -23.07 -11.74 -19.30
CA GLU A 118 -23.59 -11.45 -20.63
C GLU A 118 -24.48 -12.58 -21.16
N VAL A 119 -25.45 -12.19 -22.01
CA VAL A 119 -26.20 -13.13 -22.86
C VAL A 119 -25.59 -13.08 -24.25
N ILE A 120 -24.87 -14.14 -24.63
CA ILE A 120 -24.08 -14.15 -25.87
C ILE A 120 -24.95 -14.71 -27.02
N PRO A 121 -25.03 -14.04 -28.19
CA PRO A 121 -25.74 -14.56 -29.35
C PRO A 121 -25.09 -15.85 -29.85
N THR A 122 -25.91 -16.81 -30.28
CA THR A 122 -25.45 -18.11 -30.76
C THR A 122 -25.98 -18.42 -32.14
N THR A 123 -25.16 -19.10 -32.95
CA THR A 123 -25.54 -19.58 -34.30
C THR A 123 -26.52 -20.76 -34.25
N ASP A 124 -26.60 -21.45 -33.10
CA ASP A 124 -27.52 -22.56 -32.89
C ASP A 124 -28.83 -22.06 -32.25
N ARG A 125 -29.90 -22.05 -33.05
CA ARG A 125 -31.23 -21.57 -32.62
C ARG A 125 -31.80 -22.27 -31.39
N ALA A 126 -31.35 -23.49 -31.10
CA ALA A 126 -31.82 -24.29 -29.96
C ALA A 126 -31.02 -24.04 -28.67
N LYS A 127 -29.98 -23.20 -28.70
CA LYS A 127 -29.12 -22.92 -27.54
C LYS A 127 -29.27 -21.49 -27.02
N ARG A 128 -28.89 -21.30 -25.75
CA ARG A 128 -28.69 -19.99 -25.12
C ARG A 128 -27.34 -20.05 -24.41
N MET A 129 -26.60 -18.95 -24.46
CA MET A 129 -25.27 -18.84 -23.85
C MET A 129 -25.28 -17.70 -22.85
N PHE A 130 -24.81 -17.98 -21.64
CA PHE A 130 -24.73 -17.03 -20.54
C PHE A 130 -23.33 -17.10 -19.94
N THR A 131 -22.80 -15.95 -19.53
CA THR A 131 -21.61 -15.88 -18.67
C THR A 131 -22.00 -15.43 -17.28
N PHE A 132 -21.23 -15.85 -16.28
CA PHE A 132 -21.42 -15.45 -14.89
C PHE A 132 -20.06 -15.23 -14.25
N HIS A 133 -19.97 -14.25 -13.35
CA HIS A 133 -18.81 -14.08 -12.49
C HIS A 133 -18.94 -14.99 -11.26
N ARG A 134 -17.81 -15.57 -10.87
CA ARG A 134 -17.67 -16.39 -9.67
C ARG A 134 -16.43 -15.92 -8.91
N PRO A 135 -16.43 -15.98 -7.57
CA PRO A 135 -15.21 -15.75 -6.81
C PRO A 135 -14.13 -16.74 -7.27
N VAL A 136 -12.89 -16.28 -7.23
CA VAL A 136 -11.72 -17.10 -7.58
C VAL A 136 -11.47 -18.16 -6.51
N GLY A 137 -11.82 -17.86 -5.25
CA GLY A 137 -11.58 -18.72 -4.11
C GLY A 137 -10.85 -17.93 -3.05
N VAL A 138 -9.62 -18.33 -2.72
CA VAL A 138 -8.82 -17.62 -1.73
C VAL A 138 -7.58 -16.97 -2.28
N TRP A 139 -7.43 -15.70 -1.90
CA TRP A 139 -6.30 -14.87 -2.24
C TRP A 139 -5.29 -14.80 -1.10
N ALA A 140 -4.01 -14.81 -1.45
CA ALA A 140 -2.97 -14.27 -0.60
C ALA A 140 -2.62 -12.86 -1.10
N ALA A 141 -2.81 -11.85 -0.27
CA ALA A 141 -2.46 -10.47 -0.57
C ALA A 141 -1.15 -10.11 0.15
N ILE A 142 -0.07 -9.89 -0.59
CA ILE A 142 1.25 -9.54 -0.07
C ILE A 142 1.47 -8.06 -0.33
N THR A 143 1.47 -7.26 0.73
CA THR A 143 1.42 -5.80 0.65
C THR A 143 2.73 -5.16 1.13
N PRO A 144 3.01 -3.90 0.71
CA PRO A 144 4.20 -3.16 1.08
C PRO A 144 3.97 -2.37 2.38
N TRP A 145 4.97 -1.58 2.77
CA TRP A 145 5.00 -0.84 4.03
C TRP A 145 4.59 0.64 3.90
N ASN A 146 4.54 1.18 2.68
CA ASN A 146 4.38 2.63 2.46
C ASN A 146 2.94 3.12 2.67
N PHE A 147 1.95 2.27 2.40
CA PHE A 147 0.54 2.50 2.73
C PHE A 147 -0.01 1.27 3.48
N PRO A 148 0.24 1.19 4.80
CA PRO A 148 -0.08 0.02 5.62
C PRO A 148 -1.56 -0.36 5.66
N VAL A 149 -2.47 0.60 5.42
CA VAL A 149 -3.92 0.40 5.43
C VAL A 149 -4.48 0.34 4.01
N THR A 150 -4.20 1.36 3.20
CA THR A 150 -4.81 1.58 1.89
C THR A 150 -4.57 0.43 0.93
N ILE A 151 -3.32 0.00 0.74
CA ILE A 151 -3.01 -1.08 -0.20
C ILE A 151 -3.64 -2.42 0.21
N PRO A 152 -3.59 -2.85 1.50
CA PRO A 152 -4.39 -4.00 1.92
C PRO A 152 -5.89 -3.88 1.62
N LEU A 153 -6.47 -2.69 1.78
CA LEU A 153 -7.89 -2.47 1.56
C LEU A 153 -8.28 -2.51 0.07
N GLU A 154 -7.37 -2.13 -0.84
CA GLU A 154 -7.53 -2.34 -2.29
C GLU A 154 -7.73 -3.82 -2.66
N TYR A 155 -7.21 -4.76 -1.86
CA TYR A 155 -7.44 -6.18 -2.05
C TYR A 155 -8.64 -6.69 -1.24
N LEU A 156 -8.76 -6.28 0.02
CA LEU A 156 -9.76 -6.79 0.95
C LEU A 156 -11.18 -6.38 0.53
N ALA A 157 -11.39 -5.11 0.19
CA ALA A 157 -12.70 -4.59 -0.16
C ALA A 157 -13.32 -5.27 -1.39
N PRO A 158 -12.69 -5.24 -2.59
CA PRO A 158 -13.22 -5.94 -3.75
C PRO A 158 -13.14 -7.47 -3.60
N GLY A 159 -12.14 -7.99 -2.89
CA GLY A 159 -11.99 -9.42 -2.62
C GLY A 159 -13.20 -10.00 -1.86
N LEU A 160 -13.55 -9.38 -0.74
CA LEU A 160 -14.71 -9.75 0.07
C LEU A 160 -16.02 -9.47 -0.66
N ALA A 161 -16.16 -8.32 -1.32
CA ALA A 161 -17.37 -8.01 -2.08
C ALA A 161 -17.62 -9.04 -3.20
N ALA A 162 -16.57 -9.51 -3.88
CA ALA A 162 -16.67 -10.53 -4.93
C ALA A 162 -16.92 -11.96 -4.40
N GLY A 163 -16.85 -12.20 -3.09
CA GLY A 163 -17.11 -13.52 -2.48
C GLY A 163 -15.87 -14.38 -2.23
N ASN A 164 -14.68 -13.78 -2.19
CA ASN A 164 -13.43 -14.46 -1.88
C ASN A 164 -13.14 -14.39 -0.37
N ALA A 165 -12.22 -15.25 0.10
CA ALA A 165 -11.49 -15.01 1.33
C ALA A 165 -10.09 -14.48 1.01
N VAL A 166 -9.49 -13.75 1.94
CA VAL A 166 -8.20 -13.08 1.76
C VAL A 166 -7.31 -13.31 2.99
N VAL A 167 -6.12 -13.85 2.74
CA VAL A 167 -5.04 -13.92 3.73
C VAL A 167 -4.03 -12.83 3.39
N VAL A 168 -3.95 -11.79 4.20
CA VAL A 168 -3.06 -10.65 3.99
C VAL A 168 -1.75 -10.87 4.73
N LYS A 169 -0.63 -10.63 4.05
CA LYS A 169 0.72 -10.60 4.61
C LYS A 169 1.23 -9.16 4.51
N PRO A 170 1.12 -8.34 5.57
CA PRO A 170 1.82 -7.07 5.66
C PRO A 170 3.28 -7.26 6.13
N PRO A 171 4.19 -6.30 5.89
CA PRO A 171 5.50 -6.27 6.53
C PRO A 171 5.34 -6.08 8.04
N ALA A 172 6.12 -6.81 8.84
CA ALA A 172 5.94 -6.80 10.30
C ALA A 172 6.24 -5.45 10.98
N HIS A 173 7.03 -4.58 10.33
CA HIS A 173 7.39 -3.25 10.83
C HIS A 173 6.31 -2.19 10.58
N THR A 174 5.25 -2.51 9.83
CA THR A 174 4.14 -1.61 9.50
C THR A 174 2.82 -2.40 9.41
N ALA A 175 2.58 -3.26 10.40
CA ALA A 175 1.42 -4.15 10.42
C ALA A 175 0.38 -3.77 11.48
N TRP A 176 0.71 -2.86 12.40
CA TRP A 176 -0.12 -2.55 13.55
C TRP A 176 -1.40 -1.84 13.13
N ALA A 177 -1.35 -0.86 12.22
CA ALA A 177 -2.55 -0.15 11.77
C ALA A 177 -3.56 -1.10 11.09
N LEU A 178 -3.06 -2.00 10.24
CA LEU A 178 -3.91 -3.01 9.60
C LEU A 178 -4.46 -4.02 10.61
N LEU A 179 -3.67 -4.43 11.61
CA LEU A 179 -4.16 -5.30 12.67
C LEU A 179 -5.27 -4.60 13.46
N GLU A 180 -5.10 -3.33 13.81
CA GLU A 180 -6.10 -2.53 14.51
C GLU A 180 -7.43 -2.49 13.74
N LEU A 181 -7.37 -2.34 12.42
CA LEU A 181 -8.53 -2.41 11.53
C LEU A 181 -9.28 -3.76 11.64
N ALA A 182 -8.64 -4.84 12.07
CA ALA A 182 -9.33 -6.13 12.26
C ALA A 182 -10.45 -6.07 13.31
N LYS A 183 -10.42 -5.10 14.24
CA LYS A 183 -11.55 -4.84 15.16
C LYS A 183 -12.82 -4.47 14.39
N ALA A 184 -12.71 -3.78 13.25
CA ALA A 184 -13.84 -3.47 12.38
C ALA A 184 -14.43 -4.74 11.74
N PHE A 185 -13.60 -5.72 11.39
CA PHE A 185 -14.08 -7.02 10.87
C PHE A 185 -14.90 -7.78 11.92
N ASP A 186 -14.44 -7.77 13.17
CA ASP A 186 -15.18 -8.37 14.29
C ASP A 186 -16.51 -7.64 14.52
N ALA A 187 -16.50 -6.30 14.55
CA ALA A 187 -17.69 -5.48 14.75
C ALA A 187 -18.73 -5.60 13.62
N ALA A 188 -18.29 -5.68 12.37
CA ALA A 188 -19.15 -5.83 11.20
C ALA A 188 -19.74 -7.24 11.04
N GLY A 189 -19.23 -8.21 11.81
CA GLY A 189 -19.63 -9.61 11.75
C GLY A 189 -19.10 -10.31 10.50
N VAL A 190 -17.85 -10.04 10.11
CA VAL A 190 -17.17 -10.80 9.06
C VAL A 190 -17.07 -12.26 9.48
N PRO A 191 -17.55 -13.23 8.68
CA PRO A 191 -17.43 -14.64 9.00
C PRO A 191 -15.98 -15.06 9.33
N PRO A 192 -15.75 -15.76 10.45
CA PRO A 192 -14.41 -16.20 10.83
C PRO A 192 -13.74 -17.01 9.72
N GLY A 193 -12.51 -16.64 9.37
CA GLY A 193 -11.74 -17.27 8.30
C GLY A 193 -11.72 -16.48 6.99
N LEU A 194 -12.70 -15.61 6.71
CA LEU A 194 -12.68 -14.82 5.46
C LEU A 194 -11.51 -13.84 5.39
N VAL A 195 -11.06 -13.35 6.54
CA VAL A 195 -9.87 -12.50 6.65
C VAL A 195 -8.89 -13.09 7.65
N SER A 196 -7.62 -13.08 7.27
CA SER A 196 -6.50 -13.27 8.20
C SER A 196 -5.41 -12.26 7.87
N ILE A 197 -4.78 -11.69 8.88
CA ILE A 197 -3.66 -10.76 8.76
C ILE A 197 -2.47 -11.42 9.47
N LEU A 198 -1.48 -11.82 8.67
CA LEU A 198 -0.30 -12.58 9.08
C LEU A 198 0.97 -11.75 8.81
N PRO A 199 1.38 -10.88 9.75
CA PRO A 199 2.59 -10.08 9.59
C PRO A 199 3.82 -10.96 9.45
N GLY A 200 4.71 -10.66 8.51
CA GLY A 200 5.87 -11.53 8.28
C GLY A 200 6.86 -10.98 7.28
N GLY A 201 7.97 -11.69 7.08
CA GLY A 201 8.95 -11.40 6.04
C GLY A 201 8.70 -12.18 4.75
N PRO A 202 9.71 -12.25 3.86
CA PRO A 202 9.68 -13.06 2.64
C PRO A 202 9.38 -14.54 2.89
N GLU A 203 9.74 -15.09 4.05
CA GLU A 203 9.50 -16.48 4.43
C GLU A 203 7.99 -16.81 4.55
N VAL A 204 7.19 -15.89 5.12
CA VAL A 204 5.74 -16.05 5.21
C VAL A 204 5.10 -15.84 3.83
N GLY A 205 5.63 -14.89 3.06
CA GLY A 205 5.20 -14.67 1.68
C GLY A 205 5.40 -15.91 0.81
N ASP A 206 6.55 -16.58 0.91
CA ASP A 206 6.86 -17.79 0.16
C ASP A 206 5.91 -18.95 0.49
N LEU A 207 5.62 -19.14 1.78
CA LEU A 207 4.64 -20.13 2.23
C LEU A 207 3.28 -19.87 1.58
N LEU A 208 2.78 -18.63 1.60
CA LEU A 208 1.50 -18.28 0.98
C LEU A 208 1.50 -18.44 -0.55
N VAL A 209 2.56 -17.99 -1.22
CA VAL A 209 2.69 -18.05 -2.68
C VAL A 209 2.66 -19.50 -3.19
N THR A 210 3.32 -20.41 -2.47
CA THR A 210 3.43 -21.81 -2.86
C THR A 210 2.33 -22.70 -2.28
N HIS A 211 1.52 -22.20 -1.34
CA HIS A 211 0.50 -22.99 -0.67
C HIS A 211 -0.55 -23.55 -1.67
N PRO A 212 -0.84 -24.87 -1.68
CA PRO A 212 -1.74 -25.48 -2.66
C PRO A 212 -3.18 -25.00 -2.53
N GLY A 213 -3.61 -24.62 -1.33
CA GLY A 213 -4.92 -24.02 -1.12
C GLY A 213 -5.08 -22.63 -1.74
N VAL A 214 -4.04 -21.85 -2.03
CA VAL A 214 -4.20 -20.46 -2.54
C VAL A 214 -4.52 -20.47 -4.03
N ASP A 215 -5.55 -19.72 -4.44
CA ASP A 215 -6.06 -19.67 -5.81
C ASP A 215 -5.57 -18.44 -6.57
N GLY A 216 -5.31 -17.34 -5.85
CA GLY A 216 -4.82 -16.07 -6.41
C GLY A 216 -3.77 -15.38 -5.53
N ILE A 217 -2.85 -14.67 -6.16
CA ILE A 217 -1.82 -13.85 -5.51
C ILE A 217 -2.02 -12.38 -5.86
N GLY A 218 -2.34 -11.55 -4.87
CA GLY A 218 -2.21 -10.10 -4.98
C GLY A 218 -0.85 -9.69 -4.46
N PHE A 219 -0.07 -8.96 -5.23
CA PHE A 219 1.22 -8.45 -4.78
C PHE A 219 1.39 -6.99 -5.16
N THR A 220 1.72 -6.18 -4.17
CA THR A 220 2.19 -4.81 -4.36
C THR A 220 3.59 -4.68 -3.78
N GLY A 221 4.57 -4.25 -4.59
CA GLY A 221 5.95 -4.09 -4.12
C GLY A 221 6.98 -3.91 -5.23
N SER A 222 8.22 -4.36 -5.03
CA SER A 222 9.27 -4.16 -6.03
C SER A 222 9.14 -5.12 -7.21
N SER A 223 9.53 -4.65 -8.41
CA SER A 223 9.60 -5.50 -9.61
C SER A 223 10.54 -6.70 -9.45
N ALA A 224 11.58 -6.57 -8.63
CA ALA A 224 12.51 -7.67 -8.33
C ALA A 224 11.80 -8.79 -7.56
N THR A 225 11.07 -8.46 -6.49
CA THR A 225 10.30 -9.42 -5.70
C THR A 225 9.13 -10.00 -6.50
N GLY A 226 8.44 -9.17 -7.29
CA GLY A 226 7.34 -9.63 -8.14
C GLY A 226 7.75 -10.71 -9.14
N ARG A 227 8.95 -10.60 -9.75
CA ARG A 227 9.50 -11.66 -10.62
C ARG A 227 9.72 -12.98 -9.87
N VAL A 228 10.23 -12.92 -8.64
CA VAL A 228 10.42 -14.11 -7.79
C VAL A 228 9.07 -14.78 -7.50
N ILE A 229 8.05 -14.00 -7.11
CA ILE A 229 6.70 -14.51 -6.84
C ILE A 229 6.11 -15.19 -8.08
N LEU A 230 6.17 -14.53 -9.24
CA LEU A 230 5.67 -15.08 -10.51
C LEU A 230 6.35 -16.41 -10.87
N SER A 231 7.65 -16.57 -10.56
CA SER A 231 8.36 -17.82 -10.81
C SER A 231 7.95 -18.98 -9.88
N ARG A 232 7.28 -18.70 -8.76
CA ARG A 232 6.99 -19.67 -7.68
C ARG A 232 5.50 -19.96 -7.49
N MET A 233 4.61 -19.06 -7.92
CA MET A 233 3.17 -19.15 -7.69
C MET A 233 2.46 -20.28 -8.47
N GLY A 234 3.12 -20.89 -9.45
CA GLY A 234 2.51 -21.91 -10.31
C GLY A 234 1.45 -21.32 -11.24
N ILE A 235 0.30 -21.99 -11.38
CA ILE A 235 -0.80 -21.60 -12.29
C ILE A 235 -1.92 -20.80 -11.61
N LYS A 236 -1.63 -20.15 -10.48
CA LYS A 236 -2.59 -19.31 -9.73
C LYS A 236 -2.92 -18.04 -10.51
N ARG A 237 -4.05 -17.39 -10.20
CA ARG A 237 -4.33 -16.03 -10.67
C ARG A 237 -3.36 -15.04 -10.04
N SER A 238 -3.06 -13.93 -10.70
CA SER A 238 -2.28 -12.85 -10.09
C SER A 238 -2.79 -11.46 -10.45
N ILE A 239 -2.58 -10.55 -9.50
CA ILE A 239 -2.62 -9.09 -9.68
C ILE A 239 -1.28 -8.59 -9.15
N MET A 240 -0.54 -7.88 -9.99
CA MET A 240 0.86 -7.51 -9.72
C MET A 240 1.03 -6.00 -9.91
N GLU A 241 1.00 -5.26 -8.82
CA GLU A 241 1.38 -3.85 -8.79
C GLU A 241 2.86 -3.75 -8.39
N MET A 242 3.69 -3.20 -9.26
CA MET A 242 5.14 -3.22 -9.09
C MET A 242 5.74 -1.81 -9.20
N SER A 243 7.06 -1.72 -9.19
CA SER A 243 7.78 -0.43 -9.23
C SER A 243 7.30 0.46 -10.38
N GLY A 244 7.12 1.75 -10.11
CA GLY A 244 6.90 2.80 -11.10
C GLY A 244 8.09 3.76 -11.17
N ASN A 245 8.23 4.44 -12.31
CA ASN A 245 9.07 5.63 -12.50
C ASN A 245 8.42 6.46 -13.64
N GLY A 246 7.14 6.79 -13.43
CA GLY A 246 6.33 7.51 -14.42
C GLY A 246 6.79 8.96 -14.56
N PRO A 247 7.02 9.49 -15.77
CA PRO A 247 7.44 10.87 -15.93
C PRO A 247 6.27 11.84 -15.77
N THR A 248 6.52 12.97 -15.12
CA THR A 248 5.69 14.18 -15.26
C THR A 248 6.25 15.01 -16.40
N ILE A 249 5.44 15.36 -17.40
CA ILE A 249 5.88 16.11 -18.58
C ILE A 249 5.30 17.52 -18.52
N VAL A 250 6.17 18.53 -18.57
CA VAL A 250 5.81 19.96 -18.53
C VAL A 250 6.09 20.57 -19.91
N THR A 251 5.02 20.89 -20.62
CA THR A 251 5.05 21.51 -21.95
C THR A 251 5.19 23.03 -21.85
N ASP A 252 5.48 23.68 -22.98
CA ASP A 252 5.68 25.12 -23.08
C ASP A 252 4.40 25.95 -22.89
N ASP A 253 3.22 25.33 -22.99
CA ASP A 253 1.91 25.92 -22.75
C ASP A 253 1.31 25.59 -21.37
N ALA A 254 2.06 24.91 -20.50
CA ALA A 254 1.62 24.55 -19.17
C ALA A 254 1.50 25.78 -18.25
N ASP A 255 0.58 25.71 -17.28
CA ASP A 255 0.61 26.59 -16.11
C ASP A 255 1.78 26.15 -15.22
N LEU A 256 2.94 26.81 -15.36
CA LEU A 256 4.19 26.40 -14.72
C LEU A 256 4.12 26.44 -13.20
N ASP A 257 3.41 27.43 -12.65
CA ASP A 257 3.19 27.58 -11.22
C ASP A 257 2.36 26.41 -10.66
N ALA A 258 1.26 26.06 -11.34
CA ALA A 258 0.45 24.91 -10.95
C ALA A 258 1.20 23.58 -11.13
N ALA A 259 1.91 23.42 -12.24
CA ALA A 259 2.71 22.24 -12.53
C ALA A 259 3.81 22.04 -11.48
N ALA A 260 4.51 23.11 -11.08
CA ALA A 260 5.55 23.07 -10.06
C ALA A 260 5.00 22.65 -8.70
N ARG A 261 3.88 23.25 -8.26
CA ARG A 261 3.23 22.88 -6.98
C ARG A 261 2.77 21.43 -6.96
N LEU A 262 2.16 20.93 -8.04
CA LEU A 262 1.69 19.55 -8.14
C LEU A 262 2.87 18.56 -8.22
N ALA A 263 3.93 18.92 -8.93
CA ALA A 263 5.14 18.11 -8.99
C ALA A 263 5.79 17.97 -7.62
N VAL A 264 5.95 19.09 -6.89
CA VAL A 264 6.47 19.10 -5.52
C VAL A 264 5.57 18.30 -4.58
N TYR A 265 4.24 18.49 -4.63
CA TYR A 265 3.31 17.72 -3.82
C TYR A 265 3.46 16.21 -4.07
N GLY A 266 3.49 15.78 -5.33
CA GLY A 266 3.67 14.37 -5.67
C GLY A 266 5.04 13.80 -5.30
N ALA A 267 6.07 14.65 -5.16
CA ALA A 267 7.40 14.25 -4.70
C ALA A 267 7.52 14.22 -3.17
N SER A 268 6.78 15.08 -2.46
CA SER A 268 6.86 15.21 -1.00
C SER A 268 5.82 14.37 -0.26
N TYR A 269 4.68 14.03 -0.89
CA TYR A 269 3.64 13.21 -0.28
C TYR A 269 4.21 11.85 0.13
N ASN A 270 4.02 11.49 1.41
CA ASN A 270 4.63 10.33 2.05
C ASN A 270 6.16 10.28 1.88
N ALA A 271 6.82 11.45 1.88
CA ALA A 271 8.25 11.62 1.60
C ALA A 271 8.70 10.95 0.29
N GLY A 272 7.84 10.97 -0.73
CA GLY A 272 8.11 10.37 -2.05
C GLY A 272 8.02 8.84 -2.06
N GLN A 273 7.60 8.21 -0.97
CA GLN A 273 7.52 6.74 -0.84
C GLN A 273 6.24 6.19 -1.48
N VAL A 274 5.96 6.58 -2.73
CA VAL A 274 4.72 6.27 -3.44
C VAL A 274 5.06 5.68 -4.80
N CYS A 275 4.39 4.60 -5.21
CA CYS A 275 4.68 3.93 -6.50
C CYS A 275 4.42 4.82 -7.73
N CYS A 276 3.58 5.85 -7.58
CA CYS A 276 3.27 6.88 -8.55
C CYS A 276 3.79 8.27 -8.15
N ALA A 277 4.78 8.35 -7.25
CA ALA A 277 5.41 9.61 -6.86
C ALA A 277 5.95 10.37 -8.08
N THR A 278 6.00 11.69 -7.96
CA THR A 278 6.69 12.54 -8.94
C THR A 278 8.20 12.42 -8.74
N GLU A 279 8.82 11.43 -9.36
CA GLU A 279 10.27 11.22 -9.27
C GLU A 279 11.03 11.91 -10.41
N ARG A 280 10.48 11.84 -11.63
CA ARG A 280 11.10 12.36 -12.85
C ARG A 280 10.23 13.38 -13.54
N VAL A 281 10.73 14.62 -13.63
CA VAL A 281 10.05 15.71 -14.34
C VAL A 281 10.81 16.05 -15.62
N ILE A 282 10.14 15.94 -16.75
CA ILE A 282 10.68 16.26 -18.08
C ILE A 282 10.06 17.58 -18.52
N VAL A 283 10.89 18.62 -18.59
CA VAL A 283 10.44 19.99 -18.88
C VAL A 283 10.95 20.41 -20.26
N PHE A 284 10.09 21.07 -21.04
CA PHE A 284 10.50 21.62 -22.32
C PHE A 284 11.51 22.74 -22.13
N GLU A 285 12.56 22.76 -22.95
CA GLU A 285 13.72 23.66 -22.79
C GLU A 285 13.31 25.15 -22.71
N SER A 286 12.27 25.56 -23.44
CA SER A 286 11.78 26.94 -23.46
C SER A 286 11.21 27.45 -22.13
N VAL A 287 10.79 26.55 -21.25
CA VAL A 287 10.18 26.87 -19.94
C VAL A 287 10.94 26.27 -18.75
N HIS A 288 12.10 25.67 -19.02
CA HIS A 288 12.91 24.95 -18.04
C HIS A 288 13.24 25.81 -16.81
N ASP A 289 13.94 26.92 -17.01
CA ASP A 289 14.47 27.74 -15.90
C ASP A 289 13.33 28.35 -15.06
N GLU A 290 12.22 28.72 -15.70
CA GLU A 290 11.04 29.26 -15.02
C GLU A 290 10.35 28.19 -14.17
N PHE A 291 10.16 26.99 -14.71
CA PHE A 291 9.62 25.86 -13.96
C PHE A 291 10.51 25.47 -12.78
N VAL A 292 11.83 25.36 -12.99
CA VAL A 292 12.79 25.00 -11.94
C VAL A 292 12.75 26.02 -10.80
N ALA A 293 12.72 27.31 -11.11
CA ALA A 293 12.58 28.36 -10.10
C ALA A 293 11.26 28.23 -9.30
N ALA A 294 10.14 27.98 -9.99
CA ALA A 294 8.85 27.77 -9.35
C ALA A 294 8.83 26.49 -8.48
N ALA A 295 9.47 25.41 -8.92
CA ALA A 295 9.57 24.15 -8.19
C ALA A 295 10.42 24.30 -6.93
N VAL A 296 11.57 24.98 -6.99
CA VAL A 296 12.40 25.27 -5.80
C VAL A 296 11.64 26.14 -4.79
N ALA A 297 10.89 27.14 -5.27
CA ALA A 297 10.06 27.98 -4.40
C ALA A 297 8.97 27.17 -3.70
N ALA A 298 8.22 26.33 -4.44
CA ALA A 298 7.19 25.47 -3.87
C ALA A 298 7.78 24.43 -2.91
N ALA A 299 8.93 23.83 -3.23
CA ALA A 299 9.60 22.85 -2.39
C ALA A 299 10.10 23.44 -1.07
N SER A 300 10.46 24.74 -1.05
CA SER A 300 10.88 25.44 0.17
C SER A 300 9.77 25.64 1.19
N GLU A 301 8.50 25.51 0.79
CA GLU A 301 7.34 25.59 1.68
C GLU A 301 7.02 24.25 2.37
N VAL A 302 7.66 23.15 1.96
CA VAL A 302 7.47 21.82 2.57
C VAL A 302 8.12 21.77 3.94
N ARG A 303 7.34 21.34 4.94
CA ARG A 303 7.75 21.32 6.34
C ARG A 303 8.03 19.89 6.79
N LEU A 304 9.32 19.54 6.79
CA LEU A 304 9.82 18.32 7.41
C LEU A 304 9.78 18.46 8.93
N GLY A 305 9.12 17.54 9.64
CA GLY A 305 8.87 17.72 11.07
C GLY A 305 8.35 16.48 11.79
N ASP A 306 8.06 16.64 13.08
CA ASP A 306 7.34 15.63 13.86
C ASP A 306 6.02 15.32 13.14
N PRO A 307 5.75 14.05 12.78
CA PRO A 307 4.53 13.68 12.08
C PRO A 307 3.22 14.03 12.81
N PHE A 308 3.25 14.29 14.12
CA PHE A 308 2.07 14.73 14.88
C PHE A 308 1.89 16.24 15.00
N ASP A 309 2.85 17.04 14.55
CA ASP A 309 2.68 18.50 14.49
C ASP A 309 1.75 18.87 13.33
N GLU A 310 0.71 19.67 13.59
CA GLU A 310 -0.25 20.16 12.58
C GLU A 310 0.43 20.94 11.44
N ALA A 311 1.59 21.53 11.68
CA ALA A 311 2.36 22.26 10.69
C ALA A 311 3.22 21.35 9.78
N THR A 312 3.43 20.08 10.16
CA THR A 312 4.26 19.16 9.39
C THR A 312 3.54 18.70 8.13
N THR A 313 4.18 18.85 6.98
CA THR A 313 3.66 18.39 5.68
C THR A 313 4.49 17.27 5.06
N MET A 314 5.59 16.87 5.70
CA MET A 314 6.41 15.74 5.27
C MET A 314 7.06 15.07 6.50
N GLY A 315 6.93 13.76 6.61
CA GLY A 315 7.55 12.96 7.68
C GLY A 315 8.93 12.40 7.29
N PRO A 316 9.52 11.53 8.14
CA PRO A 316 10.73 10.80 7.78
C PRO A 316 10.46 9.74 6.70
N LEU A 317 11.55 9.22 6.13
CA LEU A 317 11.53 7.94 5.45
C LEU A 317 11.23 6.81 6.45
N ASN A 318 10.65 5.71 5.98
CA ASN A 318 10.22 4.64 6.88
C ASN A 318 11.38 3.77 7.39
N ASN A 319 12.43 3.57 6.60
CA ASN A 319 13.49 2.62 6.95
C ASN A 319 14.85 2.98 6.33
N GLU A 320 15.89 2.42 6.95
CA GLU A 320 17.30 2.69 6.60
C GLU A 320 17.66 2.21 5.18
N GLU A 321 17.03 1.16 4.67
CA GLU A 321 17.29 0.69 3.30
C GLU A 321 16.89 1.74 2.26
N VAL A 322 15.77 2.46 2.50
CA VAL A 322 15.33 3.57 1.66
C VAL A 322 16.27 4.77 1.81
N ALA A 323 16.65 5.14 3.03
CA ALA A 323 17.58 6.25 3.27
C ALA A 323 18.96 6.01 2.62
N ALA A 324 19.51 4.81 2.77
CA ALA A 324 20.76 4.41 2.13
C ALA A 324 20.65 4.37 0.59
N LYS A 325 19.47 4.06 0.04
CA LYS A 325 19.22 4.18 -1.41
C LYS A 325 19.28 5.64 -1.85
N MET A 326 18.64 6.56 -1.13
CA MET A 326 18.69 7.99 -1.41
C MET A 326 20.13 8.51 -1.41
N ASP A 327 20.90 8.20 -0.36
CA ASP A 327 22.31 8.58 -0.24
C ASP A 327 23.13 8.15 -1.45
N ARG A 328 22.96 6.89 -1.87
CA ARG A 328 23.70 6.30 -2.98
C ARG A 328 23.31 6.89 -4.33
N HIS A 329 22.01 7.17 -4.53
CA HIS A 329 21.51 7.76 -5.78
C HIS A 329 21.95 9.22 -5.93
N LEU A 330 21.88 10.00 -4.85
CA LEU A 330 22.33 11.39 -4.84
C LEU A 330 23.85 11.51 -5.01
N ALA A 331 24.63 10.61 -4.39
CA ALA A 331 26.07 10.56 -4.61
C ALA A 331 26.43 10.28 -6.08
N ASP A 332 25.80 9.26 -6.68
CA ASP A 332 26.02 8.93 -8.10
C ASP A 332 25.63 10.09 -9.04
N ALA A 333 24.49 10.75 -8.80
CA ALA A 333 24.06 11.88 -9.61
C ALA A 333 25.04 13.07 -9.50
N ARG A 334 25.53 13.39 -8.30
CA ARG A 334 26.53 14.45 -8.08
C ARG A 334 27.86 14.14 -8.78
N ASP A 335 28.35 12.90 -8.66
CA ASP A 335 29.58 12.46 -9.31
C ASP A 335 29.50 12.56 -10.85
N ARG A 336 28.28 12.51 -11.40
CA ARG A 336 27.98 12.64 -12.83
C ARG A 336 27.63 14.07 -13.27
N GLY A 337 27.63 15.04 -12.36
CA GLY A 337 27.44 16.46 -12.68
C GLY A 337 26.01 16.98 -12.54
N ALA A 338 25.11 16.26 -11.88
CA ALA A 338 23.79 16.79 -11.52
C ALA A 338 23.93 17.95 -10.50
N GLU A 339 23.02 18.93 -10.60
CA GLU A 339 23.00 20.11 -9.73
C GLU A 339 21.92 19.94 -8.66
N VAL A 340 22.33 19.85 -7.38
CA VAL A 340 21.37 19.82 -6.26
C VAL A 340 21.01 21.26 -5.90
N LEU A 341 19.76 21.65 -6.16
CA LEU A 341 19.25 23.01 -5.97
C LEU A 341 18.66 23.24 -4.58
N LEU A 342 18.11 22.19 -3.97
CA LEU A 342 17.52 22.20 -2.63
C LEU A 342 17.79 20.86 -1.93
N GLY A 343 18.06 20.89 -0.63
CA GLY A 343 18.23 19.69 0.21
C GLY A 343 19.43 18.82 -0.19
N GLY A 344 19.19 17.52 -0.33
CA GLY A 344 20.16 16.56 -0.84
C GLY A 344 20.92 15.78 0.22
N GLY A 345 20.35 15.62 1.41
CA GLY A 345 20.90 14.75 2.44
C GLY A 345 19.92 14.44 3.55
N ARG A 346 20.41 13.64 4.51
CA ARG A 346 19.73 13.40 5.78
C ARG A 346 19.69 14.69 6.59
N ALA A 347 18.53 15.00 7.15
CA ALA A 347 18.32 16.20 7.96
C ALA A 347 18.87 15.99 9.38
N SER A 348 19.62 16.96 9.88
CA SER A 348 20.17 16.92 11.24
C SER A 348 19.18 17.45 12.28
N GLY A 349 19.33 17.02 13.54
CA GLY A 349 18.55 17.55 14.67
C GLY A 349 17.21 16.86 14.92
N PHE A 350 16.93 15.79 14.19
CA PHE A 350 15.78 14.92 14.40
C PHE A 350 16.14 13.68 15.25
N PRO A 351 15.15 12.96 15.82
CA PRO A 351 15.41 11.79 16.67
C PRO A 351 16.08 10.61 15.95
N THR A 352 15.93 10.51 14.62
CA THR A 352 16.48 9.42 13.81
C THR A 352 17.17 9.95 12.56
N ASP A 353 18.06 9.14 11.96
CA ASP A 353 18.72 9.45 10.68
C ASP A 353 17.82 9.16 9.46
N LEU A 354 16.51 8.97 9.68
CA LEU A 354 15.53 8.69 8.63
C LEU A 354 14.83 9.94 8.11
N TYR A 355 15.02 11.08 8.77
CA TYR A 355 14.57 12.37 8.24
C TYR A 355 15.47 12.76 7.07
N TYR A 356 14.87 12.92 5.90
CA TYR A 356 15.58 13.25 4.67
C TYR A 356 15.01 14.55 4.10
N GLU A 357 15.88 15.47 3.68
CA GLU A 357 15.45 16.73 3.11
C GLU A 357 14.74 16.50 1.76
N LEU A 358 13.65 17.24 1.52
CA LEU A 358 13.07 17.29 0.19
C LEU A 358 14.14 17.82 -0.77
N THR A 359 14.40 17.07 -1.83
CA THR A 359 15.55 17.33 -2.69
C THR A 359 15.07 17.67 -4.10
N VAL A 360 15.51 18.83 -4.60
CA VAL A 360 15.32 19.22 -6.00
C VAL A 360 16.67 19.10 -6.70
N VAL A 361 16.73 18.27 -7.73
CA VAL A 361 17.94 18.06 -8.54
C VAL A 361 17.65 18.44 -9.98
N ASP A 362 18.52 19.26 -10.54
CA ASP A 362 18.47 19.70 -11.93
C ASP A 362 19.69 19.16 -12.70
N ARG A 363 19.65 19.24 -14.03
CA ARG A 363 20.69 18.75 -14.95
C ARG A 363 21.05 17.28 -14.70
N VAL A 364 20.04 16.47 -14.39
CA VAL A 364 20.19 15.05 -14.06
C VAL A 364 20.67 14.28 -15.29
N PRO A 365 21.84 13.64 -15.26
CA PRO A 365 22.32 12.81 -16.36
C PRO A 365 21.43 11.57 -16.55
N GLU A 366 21.09 11.23 -17.79
CA GLU A 366 20.23 10.09 -18.14
C GLU A 366 20.80 8.73 -17.69
N ASP A 367 22.11 8.65 -17.43
CA ASP A 367 22.78 7.43 -16.99
C ASP A 367 23.06 7.40 -15.48
N SER A 368 22.52 8.37 -14.73
CA SER A 368 22.56 8.39 -13.27
C SER A 368 21.49 7.48 -12.66
N LEU A 369 21.68 7.09 -11.41
CA LEU A 369 20.71 6.30 -10.66
C LEU A 369 19.40 7.06 -10.33
N LEU A 370 19.34 8.37 -10.56
CA LEU A 370 18.11 9.18 -10.41
C LEU A 370 17.22 9.18 -11.67
N ALA A 371 17.74 8.78 -12.84
CA ALA A 371 17.06 8.93 -14.14
C ALA A 371 16.01 7.84 -14.48
#